data_AF-A0ABD6ERG2-F1
#
_entry.id   AF-A0ABD6ERG2-F1
#
_cell.length_a   1.000
_cell.length_b   1.000
_cell.length_c   1.000
_cell.angle_alpha   90.00
_cell.angle_beta   90.00
_cell.angle_gamma   90.00
#
_symmetry.space_group_name_H-M   'P 1'
#
loop_
_entity.id
_entity.type
_entity.pdbx_description
1 polymer ?
#
loop_
_entity_poly.entity_id
_entity_poly.type
_entity_poly.pdbx_seq_one_letter_code
_entity_poly.pdbx_strand_id
1 'polypeptide(L)'
;MSILSSSCDPSTGLTCLACRVVFATGELQKEHYRTDWHRYNLKRKIVGLPPVTLSQFDDKVAFFNGQAAVESEAAVQSDLYCNSCRKHFQSSKAFDNHLASKKHKEKTAKAKENVSIPRKDSKRVKVAQSQDKLSEIEEETVLPLDGALSDEFDDDDSEGWVTDHGTDDEDEYEYDESKVTYILPSDISPLF
;
A
#
# COMPACT_ATOMS: atom_id res chain seq x y z
N MET A 1 3.41 -14.54 22.56
CA MET A 1 3.82 -13.23 23.11
C MET A 1 2.97 -12.96 24.33
N SER A 2 3.50 -13.22 25.52
CA SER A 2 2.74 -13.18 26.77
C SER A 2 2.69 -11.75 27.30
N ILE A 3 1.53 -11.11 27.20
CA ILE A 3 1.27 -9.86 27.93
C ILE A 3 1.00 -10.21 29.40
N LEU A 4 2.00 -9.95 30.25
CA LEU A 4 1.86 -10.00 31.70
C LEU A 4 0.81 -8.98 32.13
N SER A 5 -0.28 -9.49 32.72
CA SER A 5 -1.29 -8.70 33.42
C SER A 5 -0.69 -8.11 34.71
N SER A 6 0.17 -7.12 34.56
CA SER A 6 0.56 -6.22 35.65
C SER A 6 -0.46 -5.10 35.70
N SER A 7 -1.31 -5.12 36.72
CA SER A 7 -2.30 -4.09 37.03
C SER A 7 -1.60 -2.75 37.30
N CYS A 8 -1.42 -1.95 36.25
CA CYS A 8 -0.98 -0.57 36.38
C CYS A 8 -2.19 0.32 36.68
N ASP A 9 -2.03 1.20 37.67
CA ASP A 9 -3.08 2.12 38.10
C ASP A 9 -3.28 3.23 37.04
N PRO A 10 -4.52 3.52 36.61
CA PRO A 10 -4.77 4.53 35.59
C PRO A 10 -4.42 5.95 36.05
N SER A 11 -4.21 6.19 37.36
CA SER A 11 -3.85 7.51 37.89
C SER A 11 -2.38 7.87 37.76
N THR A 12 -1.49 6.90 37.52
CA THR A 12 -0.03 7.11 37.38
C THR A 12 0.58 6.46 36.14
N GLY A 13 -0.21 5.69 35.38
CA GLY A 13 0.26 4.97 34.20
C GLY A 13 0.34 5.83 32.93
N LEU A 14 1.30 5.50 32.06
CA LEU A 14 1.40 6.12 30.74
C LEU A 14 0.30 5.56 29.84
N THR A 15 -0.54 6.42 29.26
CA THR A 15 -1.72 5.96 28.51
C THR A 15 -1.62 6.26 27.01
N CYS A 16 -2.36 5.49 26.21
CA CYS A 16 -2.64 5.83 24.82
C CYS A 16 -4.15 6.07 24.65
N LEU A 17 -4.54 7.31 24.36
CA LEU A 17 -5.95 7.68 24.19
C LEU A 17 -6.59 7.08 22.93
N ALA A 18 -5.80 6.87 21.86
CA ALA A 18 -6.29 6.24 20.64
C ALA A 18 -6.64 4.76 20.85
N CYS A 19 -5.92 4.07 21.74
CA CYS A 19 -6.09 2.64 21.97
C CYS A 19 -6.73 2.28 23.32
N ARG A 20 -6.95 3.28 24.20
CA ARG A 20 -7.52 3.14 25.55
C ARG A 20 -6.81 2.09 26.42
N VAL A 21 -5.48 2.08 26.33
CA VAL A 21 -4.62 1.20 27.12
C VAL A 21 -3.66 1.99 28.00
N VAL A 22 -3.32 1.39 29.14
CA VAL A 22 -2.40 1.92 30.14
C VAL A 22 -1.16 1.03 30.13
N PHE A 23 0.02 1.65 30.17
CA PHE A 23 1.32 1.00 30.18
C PHE A 23 2.01 1.21 31.52
N ALA A 24 2.71 0.18 31.98
CA ALA A 24 3.53 0.23 33.19
C ALA A 24 4.82 1.04 33.01
N THR A 25 5.39 1.07 31.79
CA THR A 25 6.66 1.75 31.48
C THR A 25 6.56 2.58 30.21
N GLY A 26 7.39 3.61 30.08
CA GLY A 26 7.48 4.42 28.87
C GLY A 26 8.07 3.68 27.66
N GLU A 27 8.86 2.63 27.88
CA GLU A 27 9.36 1.78 26.80
C GLU A 27 8.23 1.01 26.12
N LEU A 28 7.32 0.41 26.90
CA LEU A 28 6.12 -0.26 26.38
C LEU A 28 5.22 0.71 25.61
N GLN A 29 5.08 1.95 26.09
CA GLN A 29 4.31 2.96 25.39
C GLN A 29 4.95 3.32 24.04
N LYS A 30 6.28 3.52 23.98
CA LYS A 30 7.01 3.78 22.74
C LYS A 30 6.91 2.63 21.75
N GLU A 31 7.03 1.39 22.24
CA GLU A 31 6.87 0.19 21.41
C GLU A 31 5.44 0.11 20.86
N HIS A 32 4.43 0.36 21.69
CA HIS A 32 3.04 0.41 21.26
C HIS A 32 2.81 1.38 20.10
N TYR A 33 3.38 2.58 20.11
CA TYR A 33 3.25 3.55 19.01
C TYR A 33 3.79 3.04 17.66
N ARG A 34 4.70 2.05 17.66
CA ARG A 34 5.25 1.43 16.45
C ARG A 34 4.41 0.28 15.92
N THR A 35 3.55 -0.30 16.76
CA THR A 35 2.71 -1.44 16.39
C THR A 35 1.65 -1.08 15.35
N ASP A 36 1.28 -2.05 14.52
CA ASP A 36 0.21 -1.88 13.53
C ASP A 36 -1.17 -1.75 14.18
N TRP A 37 -1.36 -2.31 15.38
CA TRP A 37 -2.57 -2.11 16.18
C TRP A 37 -2.80 -0.63 16.51
N HIS A 38 -1.75 0.10 16.94
CA HIS A 38 -1.84 1.53 17.19
C HIS A 38 -2.19 2.31 15.93
N ARG A 39 -1.49 2.04 14.82
CA ARG A 39 -1.73 2.69 13.53
C ARG A 39 -3.15 2.45 13.03
N TYR A 40 -3.66 1.23 13.20
CA TYR A 40 -5.02 0.86 12.84
C TYR A 40 -6.06 1.65 13.64
N ASN A 41 -5.91 1.71 14.96
CA ASN A 41 -6.79 2.49 15.83
C ASN A 41 -6.71 3.99 15.57
N LEU A 42 -5.53 4.51 15.24
CA LEU A 42 -5.36 5.91 14.85
C LEU A 42 -6.13 6.24 13.58
N LYS A 43 -6.03 5.40 12.54
CA LYS A 43 -6.83 5.55 11.30
C LYS A 43 -8.33 5.52 11.58
N ARG A 44 -8.79 4.61 12.45
CA ARG A 44 -10.21 4.55 12.87
C ARG A 44 -10.66 5.81 13.59
N LYS A 45 -9.81 6.35 14.48
CA LYS A 45 -10.09 7.60 15.20
C LYS A 45 -10.25 8.78 14.24
N ILE A 46 -9.43 8.86 13.19
CA ILE A 46 -9.51 9.92 12.17
C ILE A 46 -10.87 9.88 11.46
N VAL A 47 -11.40 8.70 11.18
CA VAL A 47 -12.73 8.53 10.56
C VAL A 47 -13.88 8.49 11.56
N GLY A 48 -13.65 8.90 12.83
CA GLY A 48 -14.68 8.94 13.87
C GLY A 48 -15.18 7.58 14.36
N LEU A 49 -14.51 6.48 14.00
CA LEU A 49 -14.89 5.14 14.42
C LEU A 49 -14.31 4.79 15.80
N PRO A 50 -15.02 3.95 16.60
CA PRO A 50 -14.52 3.53 17.89
C PRO A 50 -13.25 2.67 17.75
N PRO A 51 -12.32 2.75 18.71
CA PRO A 51 -11.11 1.94 18.71
C PRO A 51 -11.43 0.48 18.95
N VAL A 52 -10.61 -0.38 18.38
CA VAL A 52 -10.69 -1.84 18.40
C VAL A 52 -9.71 -2.37 19.45
N THR A 53 -10.16 -3.34 20.24
CA THR A 53 -9.33 -3.98 21.26
C THR A 53 -8.26 -4.85 20.63
N LEU A 54 -7.20 -5.19 21.37
CA LEU A 54 -6.11 -6.02 20.85
C LEU A 54 -6.61 -7.38 20.36
N SER A 55 -7.46 -8.06 21.15
CA SER A 55 -8.05 -9.34 20.75
C SER A 55 -8.84 -9.26 19.43
N GLN A 56 -9.66 -8.22 19.26
CA GLN A 56 -10.41 -8.03 18.02
C GLN A 56 -9.51 -7.71 16.81
N PHE A 57 -8.38 -7.05 17.06
CA PHE A 57 -7.39 -6.80 16.03
C PHE A 57 -6.69 -8.10 15.62
N ASP A 58 -6.29 -8.92 16.58
CA ASP A 58 -5.67 -10.22 16.33
C ASP A 58 -6.61 -11.14 15.53
N ASP A 59 -7.90 -11.19 15.90
CA ASP A 59 -8.91 -11.95 15.16
C ASP A 59 -9.03 -11.48 13.70
N LYS A 60 -9.03 -10.15 13.48
CA LYS A 60 -9.07 -9.57 12.13
C LYS A 60 -7.82 -9.93 11.35
N VAL A 61 -6.63 -9.78 11.95
CA VAL A 61 -5.35 -10.11 11.31
C VAL A 61 -5.31 -11.59 10.95
N ALA A 62 -5.74 -12.48 11.85
CA ALA A 62 -5.84 -13.91 11.59
C ALA A 62 -6.79 -14.21 10.41
N PHE A 63 -7.96 -13.56 10.38
CA PHE A 63 -8.92 -13.70 9.28
C PHE A 63 -8.37 -13.21 7.93
N PHE A 64 -7.69 -12.06 7.90
CA PHE A 64 -7.08 -11.56 6.67
C PHE A 64 -5.90 -12.41 6.20
N ASN A 65 -5.03 -12.85 7.11
CA ASN A 65 -3.92 -13.74 6.76
C ASN A 65 -4.42 -15.11 6.25
N GLY A 66 -5.49 -15.64 6.84
CA GLY A 66 -6.13 -16.86 6.37
C GLY A 66 -6.72 -16.72 4.96
N GLN A 67 -7.38 -15.58 4.66
CA GLN A 67 -7.88 -15.31 3.31
C GLN A 67 -6.76 -15.08 2.30
N ALA A 68 -5.70 -14.36 2.67
CA ALA A 68 -4.55 -14.15 1.79
C ALA A 68 -3.89 -15.49 1.40
N ALA A 69 -3.83 -16.46 2.32
CA ALA A 69 -3.36 -17.81 2.01
C ALA A 69 -4.28 -18.51 0.98
N VAL A 70 -5.60 -18.48 1.19
CA VAL A 70 -6.57 -19.10 0.25
C VAL A 70 -6.56 -18.41 -1.12
N GLU A 71 -6.47 -17.09 -1.16
CA GLU A 71 -6.39 -16.32 -2.40
C GLU A 71 -5.09 -16.62 -3.15
N SER A 72 -3.97 -16.77 -2.43
CA SER A 72 -2.70 -17.18 -3.04
C SER A 72 -2.78 -18.59 -3.66
N GLU A 73 -3.48 -19.53 -3.01
CA GLU A 73 -3.70 -20.88 -3.54
C GLU A 73 -4.64 -20.87 -4.75
N ALA A 74 -5.70 -20.05 -4.72
CA ALA A 74 -6.63 -19.88 -5.83
C ALA A 74 -5.97 -19.18 -7.03
N ALA A 75 -5.12 -18.17 -6.79
CA ALA A 75 -4.33 -17.50 -7.82
C ALA A 75 -3.35 -18.48 -8.48
N VAL A 76 -2.65 -19.30 -7.69
CA VAL A 76 -1.77 -20.36 -8.21
C VAL A 76 -2.55 -21.38 -9.03
N GLN A 77 -3.75 -21.78 -8.62
CA GLN A 77 -4.61 -22.66 -9.44
C GLN A 77 -5.07 -21.98 -10.74
N SER A 78 -5.38 -20.68 -10.69
CA SER A 78 -5.77 -19.92 -11.87
C SER A 78 -4.62 -19.78 -12.89
N ASP A 79 -3.38 -19.64 -12.43
CA ASP A 79 -2.18 -19.60 -13.27
C ASP A 79 -1.88 -20.95 -13.94
N LEU A 80 -2.46 -22.04 -13.45
CA LEU A 80 -2.36 -23.38 -14.04
C LEU A 80 -3.48 -23.70 -15.04
N TYR A 81 -4.24 -22.70 -15.50
CA TYR A 81 -5.31 -22.86 -16.46
C TYR A 81 -4.95 -22.30 -17.85
N CYS A 82 -5.09 -23.14 -18.88
CA CYS A 82 -4.88 -22.73 -20.26
C CYS A 82 -6.20 -22.34 -20.94
N ASN A 83 -6.39 -21.05 -21.23
CA ASN A 83 -7.60 -20.54 -21.90
C ASN A 83 -7.79 -21.07 -23.33
N SER A 84 -6.72 -21.27 -24.11
CA SER A 84 -6.82 -21.73 -25.50
C SER A 84 -7.13 -23.23 -25.62
N CYS A 85 -6.77 -24.01 -24.59
CA CYS A 85 -7.00 -25.44 -24.55
C CYS A 85 -8.10 -25.85 -23.57
N ARG A 86 -8.58 -24.91 -22.74
CA ARG A 86 -9.53 -25.09 -21.65
C ARG A 86 -9.13 -26.23 -20.71
N LYS A 87 -7.86 -26.27 -20.33
CA LYS A 87 -7.28 -27.33 -19.47
C LYS A 87 -6.62 -26.75 -18.24
N HIS A 88 -6.90 -27.36 -17.10
CA HIS A 88 -6.23 -27.11 -15.83
C HIS A 88 -5.08 -28.10 -15.63
N PHE A 89 -3.97 -27.63 -15.08
CA PHE A 89 -2.76 -28.42 -14.84
C PHE A 89 -2.48 -28.50 -13.34
N GLN A 90 -1.84 -29.58 -12.89
CA GLN A 90 -1.59 -29.80 -11.45
C GLN A 90 -0.23 -29.26 -10.98
N SER A 91 0.59 -28.71 -11.89
CA SER A 91 1.92 -28.19 -11.59
C SER A 91 2.34 -27.17 -12.65
N SER A 92 3.04 -26.11 -12.24
CA SER A 92 3.58 -25.08 -13.14
C SER A 92 4.38 -25.72 -14.27
N LYS A 93 5.24 -26.68 -13.94
CA LYS A 93 6.11 -27.36 -14.92
C LYS A 93 5.32 -28.11 -16.01
N ALA A 94 4.16 -28.66 -15.68
CA ALA A 94 3.27 -29.32 -16.64
C ALA A 94 2.54 -28.30 -17.53
N PHE A 95 2.17 -27.15 -16.96
CA PHE A 95 1.59 -26.03 -17.70
C PHE A 95 2.60 -25.41 -18.67
N ASP A 96 3.83 -25.16 -18.24
CA ASP A 96 4.91 -24.61 -19.08
C ASP A 96 5.23 -25.55 -20.26
N ASN A 97 5.31 -26.86 -19.99
CA ASN A 97 5.49 -27.86 -21.05
C ASN A 97 4.27 -27.89 -22.01
N HIS A 98 3.06 -27.71 -21.48
CA HIS A 98 1.87 -27.57 -22.31
C HIS A 98 1.95 -26.35 -23.25
N LEU A 99 2.33 -25.17 -22.74
CA LEU A 99 2.53 -23.96 -23.55
C LEU A 99 3.63 -24.17 -24.61
N ALA A 100 4.67 -24.93 -24.30
CA ALA A 100 5.75 -25.27 -25.22
C ALA A 100 5.36 -26.33 -26.28
N SER A 101 4.30 -27.10 -26.06
CA SER A 101 3.89 -28.22 -26.92
C SER A 101 3.37 -27.76 -28.30
N LYS A 102 3.68 -28.53 -29.35
CA LYS A 102 3.22 -28.30 -30.73
C LYS A 102 1.70 -28.14 -30.81
N LYS A 103 0.95 -28.92 -30.02
CA LYS A 103 -0.53 -28.88 -29.98
C LYS A 103 -1.10 -27.55 -29.47
N HIS A 104 -0.44 -26.91 -28.51
CA HIS A 104 -0.86 -25.61 -28.01
C HIS A 104 -0.52 -24.53 -29.05
N LYS A 105 0.72 -24.54 -29.55
CA LYS A 105 1.23 -23.59 -30.55
C LYS A 105 0.42 -23.59 -31.85
N GLU A 106 0.02 -24.75 -32.36
CA GLU A 106 -0.83 -24.85 -33.56
C GLU A 106 -2.23 -24.28 -33.34
N LYS A 107 -2.84 -24.51 -32.17
CA LYS A 107 -4.17 -23.97 -31.82
C LYS A 107 -4.15 -22.46 -31.62
N THR A 108 -3.12 -21.94 -30.97
CA THR A 108 -2.97 -20.48 -30.78
C THR A 108 -2.51 -19.78 -32.05
N ALA A 109 -1.72 -20.43 -32.92
CA ALA A 109 -1.35 -19.89 -34.23
C ALA A 109 -2.56 -19.75 -35.17
N LYS A 110 -3.43 -20.77 -35.23
CA LYS A 110 -4.68 -20.71 -36.02
C LYS A 110 -5.67 -19.66 -35.52
N ALA A 111 -5.66 -19.36 -34.22
CA ALA A 111 -6.46 -18.28 -33.64
C ALA A 111 -5.93 -16.88 -33.96
N LYS A 112 -4.61 -16.73 -34.19
CA LYS A 112 -3.98 -15.45 -34.57
C LYS A 112 -4.24 -15.05 -36.03
N GLU A 113 -4.60 -16.00 -36.88
CA GLU A 113 -4.88 -15.77 -38.31
C GLU A 113 -6.30 -15.25 -38.59
N ASN A 114 -7.25 -15.51 -37.68
CA ASN A 114 -8.67 -15.15 -37.85
C ASN A 114 -9.07 -13.79 -37.22
N VAL A 115 -8.11 -12.92 -36.90
CA VAL A 115 -8.38 -11.53 -36.49
C VAL A 115 -7.98 -10.59 -37.63
N SER A 116 -8.71 -10.66 -38.73
CA SER A 116 -8.72 -9.70 -39.85
C SER A 116 -10.15 -9.17 -40.12
N ILE A 117 -10.57 -8.28 -39.21
CA ILE A 117 -11.51 -7.13 -39.24
C ILE A 117 -12.42 -6.86 -40.48
N PRO A 118 -13.63 -6.26 -40.29
CA PRO A 118 -13.78 -4.81 -40.60
C PRO A 118 -14.61 -4.04 -39.52
N ARG A 119 -14.04 -3.02 -38.84
CA ARG A 119 -13.99 -1.54 -39.07
C ARG A 119 -15.34 -0.79 -38.98
N LYS A 120 -15.45 0.14 -38.01
CA LYS A 120 -15.93 1.52 -38.28
C LYS A 120 -15.33 2.58 -37.31
N ASP A 121 -14.51 3.45 -37.92
CA ASP A 121 -14.18 4.88 -37.68
C ASP A 121 -13.56 5.45 -36.37
N SER A 122 -12.24 5.66 -36.45
CA SER A 122 -11.52 6.96 -36.40
C SER A 122 -11.71 7.99 -35.27
N LYS A 123 -10.67 8.14 -34.41
CA LYS A 123 -9.92 9.40 -34.22
C LYS A 123 -8.51 9.13 -33.66
N ARG A 124 -7.55 9.96 -34.08
CA ARG A 124 -6.09 9.77 -34.17
C ARG A 124 -5.35 10.79 -33.30
N VAL A 125 -4.31 10.41 -32.53
CA VAL A 125 -3.05 11.16 -32.23
C VAL A 125 -2.01 10.15 -31.67
N LYS A 126 -0.98 9.71 -32.44
CA LYS A 126 0.47 10.07 -32.52
C LYS A 126 1.38 9.62 -31.34
N VAL A 127 2.35 8.70 -31.62
CA VAL A 127 3.84 8.88 -31.59
C VAL A 127 4.43 8.57 -30.18
N ALA A 128 5.53 7.88 -29.90
CA ALA A 128 6.69 7.28 -30.58
C ALA A 128 7.15 6.04 -29.74
N GLN A 129 7.58 4.92 -30.33
CA GLN A 129 8.99 4.44 -30.41
C GLN A 129 9.71 4.24 -29.05
N SER A 130 10.47 3.18 -28.74
CA SER A 130 10.83 1.91 -29.40
C SER A 130 11.86 1.18 -28.50
N GLN A 131 11.88 -0.17 -28.57
CA GLN A 131 13.01 -1.12 -28.37
C GLN A 131 13.63 -1.22 -26.95
N ASP A 132 13.59 -2.35 -26.23
CA ASP A 132 14.10 -3.72 -26.46
C ASP A 132 15.64 -3.78 -26.58
N LYS A 133 16.35 -4.33 -25.58
CA LYS A 133 17.13 -5.61 -25.65
C LYS A 133 18.12 -5.83 -24.48
N LEU A 134 18.18 -7.11 -24.05
CA LEU A 134 19.14 -7.89 -23.23
C LEU A 134 20.65 -7.52 -23.40
N SER A 135 21.62 -7.82 -22.51
CA SER A 135 21.92 -9.04 -21.71
C SER A 135 23.09 -8.79 -20.71
N GLU A 136 23.08 -9.51 -19.58
CA GLU A 136 24.18 -10.31 -18.95
C GLU A 136 25.64 -9.79 -18.95
N ILE A 137 26.29 -9.76 -17.77
CA ILE A 137 27.59 -10.37 -17.42
C ILE A 137 27.81 -10.24 -15.89
N GLU A 138 28.17 -11.35 -15.25
CA GLU A 138 28.73 -11.44 -13.89
C GLU A 138 30.24 -11.13 -13.93
N GLU A 139 30.80 -10.40 -12.96
CA GLU A 139 31.93 -10.89 -12.13
C GLU A 139 32.41 -9.86 -11.10
N GLU A 140 32.88 -10.42 -9.99
CA GLU A 140 33.56 -9.84 -8.83
C GLU A 140 34.67 -8.82 -9.15
N THR A 141 34.78 -7.78 -8.31
CA THR A 141 36.07 -7.42 -7.69
C THR A 141 35.83 -6.77 -6.32
N VAL A 142 36.24 -7.49 -5.27
CA VAL A 142 36.50 -6.95 -3.93
C VAL A 142 37.85 -6.23 -3.94
N LEU A 143 37.97 -5.06 -3.30
CA LEU A 143 39.21 -4.57 -2.63
C LEU A 143 38.87 -3.39 -1.67
N PRO A 144 39.70 -3.15 -0.62
CA PRO A 144 39.28 -2.78 0.73
C PRO A 144 39.59 -1.32 1.17
N LEU A 145 39.09 -0.97 2.38
CA LEU A 145 39.74 -0.25 3.53
C LEU A 145 40.89 0.74 3.13
N ASP A 146 40.99 2.02 3.52
CA ASP A 146 40.83 2.68 4.82
C ASP A 146 40.93 4.22 4.62
N GLY A 147 40.54 5.01 5.63
CA GLY A 147 41.31 6.23 5.97
C GLY A 147 40.69 7.59 5.64
N ALA A 148 39.99 8.14 6.64
CA ALA A 148 40.00 9.55 7.07
C ALA A 148 40.22 10.65 6.01
N LEU A 149 39.12 11.32 5.64
CA LEU A 149 39.16 12.71 5.21
C LEU A 149 38.06 13.45 5.98
N SER A 150 38.49 14.38 6.80
CA SER A 150 37.69 15.40 7.46
C SER A 150 37.23 16.39 6.40
N ASP A 151 35.96 16.33 6.04
CA ASP A 151 35.31 17.39 5.26
C ASP A 151 34.39 18.16 6.21
N GLU A 152 34.84 19.37 6.51
CA GLU A 152 34.10 20.43 7.17
C GLU A 152 32.87 20.74 6.32
N PHE A 153 31.68 20.35 6.80
CA PHE A 153 30.43 20.79 6.21
C PHE A 153 30.20 22.23 6.68
N ASP A 154 30.59 23.20 5.85
CA ASP A 154 30.16 24.58 5.99
C ASP A 154 28.62 24.65 5.86
N ASP A 155 27.97 25.05 6.95
CA ASP A 155 26.60 25.52 7.02
C ASP A 155 26.46 26.83 6.21
N ASP A 156 25.95 26.76 4.98
CA ASP A 156 25.51 27.94 4.22
C ASP A 156 24.50 27.52 3.12
N ASP A 157 23.20 27.65 3.40
CA ASP A 157 22.22 28.35 2.55
C ASP A 157 20.81 28.16 3.15
N SER A 158 20.53 28.90 4.22
CA SER A 158 19.17 29.06 4.73
C SER A 158 18.48 30.12 3.86
N GLU A 159 17.99 29.69 2.70
CA GLU A 159 17.11 30.46 1.81
C GLU A 159 15.90 30.92 2.64
N GLY A 160 15.97 32.18 3.07
CA GLY A 160 14.96 32.85 3.86
C GLY A 160 13.64 32.90 3.09
N TRP A 161 12.57 32.47 3.74
CA TRP A 161 11.22 32.70 3.26
C TRP A 161 10.98 34.21 3.19
N VAL A 162 11.02 34.76 1.98
CA VAL A 162 10.55 36.11 1.68
C VAL A 162 9.06 36.13 2.02
N THR A 163 8.73 36.62 3.21
CA THR A 163 7.38 37.11 3.51
C THR A 163 7.22 38.42 2.74
N ASP A 164 6.64 38.30 1.56
CA ASP A 164 6.07 39.40 0.81
C ASP A 164 5.10 40.17 1.72
N HIS A 165 5.53 41.35 2.17
CA HIS A 165 4.65 42.35 2.78
C HIS A 165 3.83 42.98 1.64
N GLY A 166 2.83 42.23 1.17
CA GLY A 166 1.73 42.73 0.38
C GLY A 166 0.86 43.66 1.23
N THR A 167 0.95 44.94 0.91
CA THR A 167 -0.04 46.02 1.04
C THR A 167 -1.32 45.69 1.81
N ASP A 168 -1.46 46.35 2.96
CA ASP A 168 -2.65 47.03 3.49
C ASP A 168 -3.89 46.98 2.57
N ASP A 169 -4.73 45.96 2.77
CA ASP A 169 -6.17 46.00 2.47
C ASP A 169 -6.87 45.34 3.67
N GLU A 170 -7.38 46.18 4.57
CA GLU A 170 -8.22 45.79 5.70
C GLU A 170 -9.60 45.35 5.19
N ASP A 171 -9.70 44.12 4.69
CA ASP A 171 -10.99 43.46 4.53
C ASP A 171 -11.33 42.75 5.85
N GLU A 172 -12.07 43.46 6.70
CA GLU A 172 -12.73 42.91 7.88
C GLU A 172 -13.77 41.86 7.45
N TYR A 173 -13.37 40.59 7.46
CA TYR A 173 -14.28 39.47 7.22
C TYR A 173 -15.14 39.22 8.46
N GLU A 174 -16.34 39.80 8.46
CA GLU A 174 -17.42 39.44 9.37
C GLU A 174 -17.80 37.96 9.15
N TYR A 175 -17.38 37.10 10.06
CA TYR A 175 -17.66 35.66 10.04
C TYR A 175 -19.13 35.40 10.41
N ASP A 176 -19.98 35.26 9.39
CA ASP A 176 -21.39 34.90 9.57
C ASP A 176 -21.52 33.41 9.93
N GLU A 177 -21.68 33.13 11.23
CA GLU A 177 -21.91 31.79 11.79
C GLU A 177 -23.18 31.10 11.23
N SER A 178 -24.09 31.80 10.56
CA SER A 178 -25.35 31.24 10.07
C SER A 178 -25.20 30.34 8.83
N LYS A 179 -24.01 30.27 8.22
CA LYS A 179 -23.75 29.49 7.00
C LYS A 179 -22.97 28.18 7.21
N VAL A 180 -22.70 27.79 8.46
CA VAL A 180 -22.10 26.47 8.76
C VAL A 180 -23.16 25.39 8.56
N THR A 181 -23.19 24.81 7.35
CA THR A 181 -24.00 23.62 7.09
C THR A 181 -23.29 22.39 7.66
N TYR A 182 -23.71 21.96 8.86
CA TYR A 182 -23.32 20.67 9.41
C TYR A 182 -23.94 19.55 8.56
N ILE A 183 -23.10 18.81 7.83
CA ILE A 183 -23.53 17.59 7.13
C ILE A 183 -23.81 16.55 8.22
N LEU A 184 -25.08 16.18 8.38
CA LEU A 184 -25.48 15.16 9.35
C LEU A 184 -25.07 13.78 8.83
N PRO A 185 -24.65 12.84 9.71
CA PRO A 185 -24.27 11.48 9.32
C PRO A 185 -25.34 10.70 8.54
N SER A 186 -26.57 11.17 8.54
CA SER A 186 -27.71 10.62 7.79
C SER A 186 -27.73 10.98 6.29
N ASP A 187 -26.95 11.97 5.85
CA ASP A 187 -26.95 12.45 4.45
C ASP A 187 -25.90 11.73 3.57
N ILE A 188 -25.05 10.88 4.16
CA ILE A 188 -24.10 10.05 3.41
C ILE A 188 -24.83 8.78 2.99
N SER A 189 -25.43 8.81 1.80
CA SER A 189 -26.02 7.62 1.18
C SER A 189 -24.91 6.57 0.98
N PRO A 190 -25.09 5.32 1.45
CA PRO A 190 -24.13 4.26 1.17
C PRO A 190 -24.16 3.98 -0.34
N LEU A 191 -23.05 4.27 -1.02
CA LEU A 191 -22.84 3.83 -2.38
C LEU A 191 -22.81 2.30 -2.37
N PHE A 192 -23.83 1.71 -3.00
CA PHE A 192 -23.96 0.29 -3.29
C PHE A 192 -23.04 -0.09 -4.47
#